data_AF-A0A832L5Z1-F1
#
_entry.id   AF-A0A832L5Z1-F1
#
_cell.length_a   1.000
_cell.length_b   1.000
_cell.length_c   1.000
_cell.angle_alpha   90.00
_cell.angle_beta   90.00
_cell.angle_gamma   90.00
#
_symmetry.space_group_name_H-M   'P 1'
#
loop_
_entity.id
_entity.type
_entity.pdbx_description
1 polymer ?
#
loop_
_entity_poly.entity_id
_entity_poly.type
_entity_poly.pdbx_seq_one_letter_code
_entity_poly.pdbx_strand_id
1 'polypeptide(L)'
;MVVEIIEILVLVLAIALAFVLYKALKTATSLAINAVLGVLVLLAAKVIFGLKIAITWVAILICAIGGILGALVIIALNYLKIAFI
;
A
#
# COMPACT_ATOMS: atom_id res chain seq x y z
N MET A 1 1.29 -23.44 41.36
CA MET A 1 0.11 -22.56 41.38
C MET A 1 0.37 -21.13 40.87
N VAL A 2 1.15 -20.27 41.55
CA VAL A 2 1.36 -18.87 41.06
C VAL A 2 2.16 -18.81 39.75
N VAL A 3 3.18 -19.65 39.59
CA VAL A 3 4.03 -19.70 38.40
C VAL A 3 3.25 -20.15 37.15
N GLU A 4 2.37 -21.14 37.29
CA GLU A 4 1.53 -21.65 36.17
C GLU A 4 0.56 -20.58 35.64
N ILE A 5 0.00 -19.75 36.53
CA ILE A 5 -0.90 -18.64 36.13
C ILE A 5 -0.12 -17.57 35.33
N ILE A 6 1.12 -17.29 35.73
CA ILE A 6 1.98 -16.33 35.03
C ILE A 6 2.36 -16.85 33.63
N GLU A 7 2.72 -18.14 33.52
CA GLU A 7 3.04 -18.76 32.23
C GLU A 7 1.86 -18.70 31.25
N ILE A 8 0.65 -19.03 31.72
CA ILE A 8 -0.57 -18.95 30.91
C ILE A 8 -0.86 -17.49 30.51
N LEU A 9 -0.72 -16.54 31.43
CA LEU A 9 -0.95 -15.13 31.14
C LEU A 9 0.05 -14.57 30.11
N VAL A 10 1.33 -14.90 30.23
CA VAL A 10 2.38 -14.51 29.29
C VAL A 10 2.12 -15.13 27.92
N LEU A 11 1.70 -16.39 27.85
CA LEU A 11 1.36 -17.06 26.60
C LEU A 11 0.20 -16.37 25.89
N VAL A 12 -0.88 -16.04 26.63
CA VAL A 12 -2.04 -15.31 26.08
C VAL A 12 -1.62 -13.93 25.56
N LEU A 13 -0.79 -13.20 26.30
CA LEU A 13 -0.29 -11.89 25.89
C LEU A 13 0.58 -11.99 24.63
N ALA A 14 1.46 -12.99 24.54
CA ALA A 14 2.30 -13.23 23.38
C ALA A 14 1.47 -13.54 22.12
N ILE A 15 0.41 -14.36 22.24
CA ILE A 15 -0.51 -14.66 21.13
C ILE A 15 -1.25 -13.40 20.68
N ALA A 16 -1.74 -12.59 21.63
CA ALA A 16 -2.41 -11.32 21.33
C ALA A 16 -1.50 -10.34 20.56
N LEU A 17 -0.25 -10.19 21.03
CA LEU A 17 0.78 -9.38 20.35
C LEU A 17 1.05 -9.92 18.93
N ALA A 18 1.28 -11.22 18.78
CA ALA A 18 1.54 -11.83 17.48
C ALA A 18 0.37 -11.61 16.50
N PHE A 19 -0.87 -11.68 16.98
CA PHE A 19 -2.06 -11.42 16.16
C PHE A 19 -2.14 -9.95 15.69
N VAL A 20 -1.88 -8.99 16.59
CA VAL A 20 -1.85 -7.57 16.24
C VAL A 20 -0.75 -7.28 15.21
N LEU A 21 0.45 -7.83 15.42
CA LEU A 21 1.55 -7.70 14.47
C LEU A 21 1.22 -8.31 13.10
N TYR A 22 0.64 -9.52 13.07
CA TYR A 22 0.21 -10.16 11.83
C TYR A 22 -0.77 -9.29 11.05
N LYS A 23 -1.77 -8.72 11.73
CA LYS A 23 -2.76 -7.86 11.09
C LYS A 23 -2.13 -6.57 10.54
N ALA A 24 -1.25 -5.93 11.31
CA ALA A 24 -0.53 -4.74 10.86
C ALA A 24 0.36 -5.02 9.63
N LEU A 25 1.12 -6.12 9.66
CA LEU A 25 1.97 -6.55 8.54
C LEU A 25 1.14 -6.90 7.30
N LYS A 26 -0.03 -7.53 7.48
CA LYS A 26 -0.94 -7.85 6.38
C LYS A 26 -1.54 -6.60 5.72
N THR A 27 -1.84 -5.56 6.51
CA THR A 27 -2.26 -4.26 5.98
C THR A 27 -1.13 -3.56 5.22
N ALA A 28 0.09 -3.57 5.77
CA ALA A 28 1.25 -2.96 5.13
C ALA A 28 1.61 -3.65 3.80
N THR A 29 1.53 -4.99 3.75
CA THR A 29 1.74 -5.74 2.50
C THR A 29 0.66 -5.46 1.47
N SER A 30 -0.61 -5.31 1.87
CA SER A 30 -1.67 -4.87 0.96
C SER A 30 -1.40 -3.48 0.36
N LEU A 31 -0.90 -2.55 1.18
CA LEU A 31 -0.56 -1.21 0.74
C LEU A 31 0.60 -1.22 -0.27
N ALA A 32 1.61 -2.07 -0.02
CA ALA A 32 2.72 -2.27 -0.94
C ALA A 32 2.27 -2.89 -2.28
N ILE A 33 1.40 -3.91 -2.24
CA ILE A 33 0.85 -4.54 -3.46
C ILE A 33 0.06 -3.52 -4.27
N ASN A 34 -0.79 -2.71 -3.62
CA ASN A 34 -1.55 -1.66 -4.30
C ASN A 34 -0.62 -0.60 -4.93
N ALA A 35 0.42 -0.19 -4.22
CA ALA A 35 1.41 0.73 -4.75
C ALA A 35 2.10 0.15 -5.99
N VAL A 36 2.55 -1.10 -5.93
CA VAL A 36 3.21 -1.79 -7.04
C VAL A 36 2.27 -1.93 -8.24
N LEU A 37 1.03 -2.37 -8.04
CA LEU A 37 0.03 -2.49 -9.11
C LEU A 37 -0.30 -1.13 -9.73
N GLY A 38 -0.49 -0.09 -8.91
CA GLY A 38 -0.76 1.26 -9.40
C GLY A 38 0.41 1.84 -10.19
N VAL A 39 1.64 1.69 -9.69
CA VAL A 39 2.85 2.14 -10.39
C VAL A 39 3.06 1.35 -11.69
N LEU A 40 2.79 0.04 -11.71
CA LEU A 40 2.82 -0.77 -12.92
C LEU A 40 1.84 -0.24 -13.97
N VAL A 41 0.62 0.12 -13.56
CA VAL A 41 -0.37 0.74 -14.44
C VAL A 41 0.10 2.10 -14.97
N LEU A 42 0.71 2.94 -14.13
CA LEU A 42 1.30 4.21 -14.58
C LEU A 42 2.45 4.00 -15.59
N LEU A 43 3.29 2.98 -15.36
CA LEU A 43 4.36 2.61 -16.28
C LEU A 43 3.79 2.16 -17.62
N ALA A 44 2.77 1.30 -17.58
CA ALA A 44 2.07 0.83 -18.77
C ALA A 44 1.43 2.01 -19.51
N ALA A 45 0.80 2.96 -18.80
CA ALA A 45 0.22 4.15 -19.40
C ALA A 45 1.28 5.03 -20.10
N LYS A 46 2.45 5.20 -19.47
CA LYS A 46 3.58 5.94 -20.05
C LYS A 46 4.10 5.30 -21.34
N VAL A 47 4.21 3.97 -21.39
CA VAL A 47 4.73 3.23 -22.54
C VAL A 47 3.70 3.09 -23.65
N ILE A 48 2.45 2.74 -23.31
CA ILE A 48 1.39 2.42 -24.29
C ILE A 48 0.77 3.70 -24.86
N PHE A 49 0.47 4.69 -24.02
CA PHE A 49 -0.18 5.94 -24.44
C PHE A 49 0.79 7.10 -24.66
N GLY A 50 2.09 6.91 -24.37
CA GLY A 50 3.10 7.96 -24.51
C GLY A 50 2.94 9.13 -23.54
N LEU A 51 2.15 8.98 -22.47
CA LEU A 51 1.95 10.04 -21.49
C LEU A 51 3.23 10.29 -20.69
N LYS A 52 3.65 11.56 -20.60
CA LYS A 52 4.73 11.99 -19.71
C LYS A 52 4.20 12.12 -18.29
N ILE A 53 4.01 10.99 -17.62
CA ILE A 53 3.58 10.96 -16.22
C ILE A 53 4.81 11.04 -15.32
N ALA A 54 4.86 12.06 -14.46
CA ALA A 54 5.86 12.20 -13.42
C ALA A 54 5.56 11.24 -12.25
N ILE A 55 6.37 10.19 -12.11
CA ILE A 55 6.29 9.25 -10.98
C ILE A 55 7.04 9.87 -9.80
N THR A 56 6.32 10.65 -8.98
CA THR A 56 6.84 11.28 -7.77
C THR A 56 6.46 10.48 -6.52
N TRP A 57 7.03 10.84 -5.37
CA TRP A 57 6.62 10.23 -4.09
C TRP A 57 5.12 10.37 -3.82
N VAL A 58 4.52 11.48 -4.25
CA VAL A 58 3.07 11.72 -4.09
C VAL A 58 2.26 10.76 -4.98
N ALA A 59 2.69 10.52 -6.22
CA ALA A 59 2.04 9.56 -7.12
C ALA A 59 2.07 8.14 -6.55
N ILE A 60 3.21 7.73 -5.99
CA ILE A 60 3.37 6.42 -5.34
C ILE A 60 2.44 6.31 -4.12
N LEU A 61 2.29 7.39 -3.33
CA LEU A 61 1.38 7.41 -2.18
C LEU A 61 -0.09 7.28 -2.60
N ILE A 62 -0.49 7.98 -3.66
CA ILE A 62 -1.84 7.89 -4.22
C ILE A 62 -2.11 6.47 -4.75
N CYS A 63 -1.14 5.86 -5.43
CA CYS A 63 -1.22 4.46 -5.84
C CYS A 63 -1.20 3.48 -4.65
N ALA A 64 -0.51 3.79 -3.56
CA ALA A 64 -0.50 2.95 -2.37
C ALA A 64 -1.88 2.91 -1.71
N ILE A 65 -2.54 4.07 -1.59
CA ILE A 65 -3.87 4.20 -0.99
C ILE A 65 -4.96 3.69 -1.93
N GLY A 66 -4.92 4.09 -3.22
CA GLY A 66 -5.97 3.82 -4.20
C GLY A 66 -5.70 2.66 -5.16
N GLY A 67 -4.51 2.06 -5.13
CA GLY A 67 -4.11 1.00 -6.06
C GLY A 67 -4.22 1.41 -7.53
N ILE A 68 -4.90 0.57 -8.29
CA ILE A 68 -5.22 0.77 -9.71
C ILE A 68 -6.14 1.99 -9.90
N LEU A 69 -7.10 2.22 -9.00
CA LEU A 69 -7.96 3.41 -9.07
C LEU A 69 -7.15 4.69 -8.87
N GLY A 70 -6.18 4.68 -7.96
CA GLY A 70 -5.25 5.79 -7.76
C GLY A 70 -4.44 6.09 -9.03
N ALA A 71 -3.98 5.06 -9.73
CA ALA A 71 -3.28 5.22 -11.01
C ALA A 71 -4.18 5.84 -12.10
N LEU A 72 -5.45 5.41 -12.19
CA LEU A 72 -6.42 5.98 -13.13
C LEU A 72 -6.65 7.48 -12.90
N VAL A 73 -6.74 7.92 -11.64
CA VAL A 73 -6.88 9.35 -11.30
C VAL A 73 -5.64 10.15 -11.75
N ILE A 74 -4.44 9.62 -11.51
CA ILE A 74 -3.19 10.27 -11.94
C ILE A 74 -3.11 10.37 -13.46
N ILE A 75 -3.49 9.30 -14.18
CA ILE A 75 -3.53 9.30 -15.65
C ILE A 75 -4.50 10.38 -16.14
N ALA A 76 -5.70 10.48 -15.54
CA ALA A 76 -6.69 11.50 -15.90
C ALA A 76 -6.15 12.92 -15.63
N LEU A 77 -5.51 13.16 -14.49
CA LEU A 77 -4.91 14.45 -14.13
C LEU A 77 -3.77 14.86 -15.08
N ASN A 78 -2.93 13.90 -15.47
CA ASN A 78 -1.85 14.13 -16.44
C ASN A 78 -2.41 14.42 -17.83
N TYR A 79 -3.44 13.67 -18.25
CA TYR A 79 -4.12 13.87 -19.53
C TYR A 79 -4.75 15.27 -19.62
N LEU A 80 -5.36 15.74 -18.52
CA LEU A 80 -5.91 17.10 -18.39
C LEU A 80 -4.84 18.19 -18.22
N LYS A 81 -3.54 17.83 -18.13
CA LYS A 81 -2.42 18.75 -17.89
C LYS A 81 -2.53 19.55 -16.58
N ILE A 82 -3.22 19.01 -15.57
CA ILE A 82 -3.44 19.67 -14.27
C ILE A 82 -2.36 19.29 -13.26
N ALA A 83 -1.95 18.02 -13.23
CA ALA A 83 -0.93 17.53 -12.30
C ALA A 83 -0.12 16.36 -12.90
N PHE A 84 1.05 16.10 -12.30
CA PHE A 84 1.97 15.01 -12.68
C PHE A 84 2.50 15.08 -14.12
N ILE A 85 2.61 16.28 -14.71
CA ILE A 85 3.18 16.56 -16.04
C ILE A 85 4.70 16.35 -16.08
#